data_AF-A0A8B7Y7K0-F1
#
_entry.id   AF-A0A8B7Y7K0-F1
#
_cell.length_a   1.000
_cell.length_b   1.000
_cell.length_c   1.000
_cell.angle_alpha   90.00
_cell.angle_beta   90.00
_cell.angle_gamma   90.00
#
_symmetry.space_group_name_H-M   'P 1'
#
loop_
_entity.id
_entity.type
_entity.pdbx_description
1 polymer ?
#
loop_
_entity_poly.entity_id
_entity_poly.type
_entity_poly.pdbx_seq_one_letter_code
_entity_poly.pdbx_strand_id
1 'polypeptide(L)'
;MCLRNKSLYFYGDSTLRQWLEFLVGNLGPTMKLQRAGKSAKVIGPLYGVDTVHNITLTFRHHDFPIRNNWLNFHDVKFTVNELDGLPGGPSTVVVLNFWAHFTTNSVNYFASRMGHIQAAVRRLQLRGPSPSPVFFKSANTRADGSKGLFLADAYVHELDRVMRTIFSGMPNVTIIDAWDMTLSHRSGYRLHPVRSVVREEIKMLLNFLC
;
A
#
# COMPACT_ATOMS: atom_id res chain seq x y z
N MET A 1 22.90 5.04 -0.30
CA MET A 1 21.47 4.96 -0.69
C MET A 1 20.66 4.54 0.52
N CYS A 2 19.63 5.30 0.89
CA CYS A 2 18.82 5.10 2.11
C CYS A 2 18.19 3.70 2.24
N LEU A 3 17.75 3.09 1.14
CA LEU A 3 17.07 1.80 1.18
C LEU A 3 18.03 0.61 1.34
N ARG A 4 19.35 0.83 1.39
CA ARG A 4 20.34 -0.25 1.51
C ARG A 4 20.05 -1.08 2.77
N ASN A 5 20.09 -2.41 2.65
CA ASN A 5 19.77 -3.36 3.72
C ASN A 5 18.33 -3.28 4.24
N LYS A 6 17.37 -2.76 3.46
CA LYS A 6 15.96 -2.71 3.83
C LYS A 6 15.11 -3.63 2.97
N SER A 7 14.08 -4.19 3.59
CA SER A 7 13.01 -4.94 2.94
C SER A 7 11.71 -4.15 3.06
N LEU A 8 11.14 -3.75 1.93
CA LEU A 8 9.89 -2.98 1.85
C LEU A 8 8.75 -3.90 1.43
N TYR A 9 7.68 -3.93 2.22
CA TYR A 9 6.50 -4.76 2.01
C TYR A 9 5.28 -3.90 1.73
N PHE A 10 4.75 -3.99 0.51
CA PHE A 10 3.61 -3.23 0.01
C PHE A 10 2.37 -4.13 0.05
N TYR A 11 1.45 -3.86 0.97
CA TYR A 11 0.17 -4.56 1.08
C TYR A 11 -0.97 -3.60 0.73
N GLY A 12 -1.64 -3.84 -0.39
CA GLY A 12 -2.71 -2.95 -0.79
C GLY A 12 -3.32 -3.25 -2.13
N ASP A 13 -3.91 -2.26 -2.77
CA ASP A 13 -4.55 -2.43 -4.08
C ASP A 13 -3.59 -2.09 -5.24
N SER A 14 -4.14 -2.11 -6.46
CA SER A 14 -3.40 -1.78 -7.67
C SER A 14 -2.76 -0.38 -7.68
N THR A 15 -3.24 0.57 -6.88
CA THR A 15 -2.65 1.91 -6.78
C THR A 15 -1.39 1.94 -5.92
N LEU A 16 -1.24 1.00 -4.99
CA LEU A 16 0.01 0.77 -4.26
C LEU A 16 0.98 -0.11 -5.07
N ARG A 17 0.47 -1.01 -5.93
CA ARG A 17 1.34 -1.70 -6.90
C ARG A 17 2.12 -0.73 -7.79
N GLN A 18 1.53 0.42 -8.15
CA GLN A 18 2.23 1.47 -8.90
C GLN A 18 3.48 1.98 -8.16
N TRP A 19 3.49 2.00 -6.82
CA TRP A 19 4.67 2.41 -6.04
C TRP A 19 5.82 1.41 -6.20
N LEU A 20 5.53 0.11 -6.07
CA LEU A 20 6.54 -0.92 -6.30
C LEU A 20 7.06 -0.87 -7.74
N GLU A 21 6.16 -0.80 -8.72
CA GLU A 21 6.54 -0.73 -10.14
C GLU A 21 7.39 0.52 -10.43
N PHE A 22 7.06 1.65 -9.82
CA PHE A 22 7.85 2.87 -9.91
C PHE A 22 9.24 2.68 -9.29
N LEU A 23 9.35 2.16 -8.07
CA LEU A 23 10.65 1.93 -7.42
C LEU A 23 11.51 0.98 -8.25
N VAL A 24 10.96 -0.15 -8.68
CA VAL A 24 11.66 -1.12 -9.53
C VAL A 24 12.22 -0.47 -10.80
N GLY A 25 11.45 0.41 -11.45
CA GLY A 25 11.87 1.09 -12.66
C GLY A 25 12.81 2.28 -12.47
N ASN A 26 13.06 2.74 -11.24
CA ASN A 26 13.80 3.99 -10.98
C ASN A 26 14.91 3.86 -9.91
N LEU A 27 15.07 2.72 -9.23
CA LEU A 27 16.13 2.51 -8.22
C LEU A 27 17.50 2.14 -8.79
N GLY A 28 17.62 1.97 -10.11
CA GLY A 28 18.89 1.74 -10.80
C GLY A 28 19.00 0.36 -11.47
N PRO A 29 20.11 0.10 -12.19
CA PRO A 29 20.25 -1.06 -13.07
C PRO A 29 20.35 -2.41 -12.34
N THR A 30 20.72 -2.40 -11.06
CA THR A 30 20.87 -3.57 -10.19
C THR A 30 19.52 -4.09 -9.66
N MET A 31 18.48 -3.26 -9.68
CA MET A 31 17.13 -3.64 -9.27
C MET A 31 16.45 -4.49 -10.36
N LYS A 32 16.05 -5.71 -10.02
CA LYS A 32 15.41 -6.66 -10.93
C LYS A 32 14.00 -7.01 -10.49
N LEU A 33 13.06 -6.92 -11.42
CA LEU A 33 11.69 -7.39 -11.22
C LEU A 33 11.63 -8.91 -11.39
N GLN A 34 11.09 -9.60 -10.39
CA GLN A 34 10.73 -11.00 -10.43
C GLN A 34 9.23 -11.15 -10.21
N ARG A 35 8.64 -12.13 -10.89
CA ARG A 35 7.21 -12.43 -10.83
C ARG A 35 7.04 -13.90 -10.51
N ALA A 36 6.21 -14.23 -9.53
CA ALA A 36 5.91 -15.61 -9.18
C ALA A 36 4.46 -15.95 -9.55
N GLY A 37 4.28 -16.84 -10.53
CA GLY A 37 2.96 -17.30 -10.98
C GLY A 37 2.32 -16.45 -12.08
N LYS A 38 1.29 -17.00 -12.73
CA LYS A 38 0.61 -16.38 -13.87
C LYS A 38 -0.10 -15.07 -13.49
N SER A 39 -0.61 -14.98 -12.27
CA SER A 39 -1.37 -13.82 -11.78
C SER A 39 -0.52 -12.75 -11.10
N ALA A 40 0.81 -12.93 -11.08
CA ALA A 40 1.75 -12.03 -10.42
C ALA A 40 1.60 -10.57 -10.86
N LYS A 41 1.28 -10.32 -12.15
CA LYS A 41 1.09 -8.95 -12.65
C LYS A 41 -0.10 -8.21 -12.03
N VAL A 42 -1.06 -8.93 -11.44
CA VAL A 42 -2.33 -8.34 -10.97
C VAL A 42 -2.45 -8.47 -9.44
N ILE A 43 -2.23 -9.66 -8.90
CA ILE A 43 -2.42 -10.00 -7.48
C ILE A 43 -1.08 -9.98 -6.73
N GLY A 44 0.01 -10.20 -7.45
CA GLY A 44 1.29 -10.56 -6.86
C GLY A 44 1.38 -12.04 -6.46
N PRO A 45 2.47 -12.44 -5.80
CA PRO A 45 3.51 -11.53 -5.35
C PRO A 45 4.37 -10.97 -6.51
N LEU A 46 4.65 -9.67 -6.47
CA LEU A 46 5.72 -9.04 -7.27
C LEU A 46 6.93 -8.82 -6.36
N TYR A 47 8.12 -9.11 -6.86
CA TYR A 47 9.37 -8.89 -6.13
C TYR A 47 10.30 -7.97 -6.89
N GLY A 48 10.78 -6.91 -6.26
CA GLY A 48 11.95 -6.16 -6.71
C GLY A 48 13.15 -6.59 -5.87
N VAL A 49 14.23 -7.06 -6.50
CA VAL A 49 15.42 -7.51 -5.79
C VAL A 49 16.66 -6.79 -6.33
N ASP A 50 17.40 -6.17 -5.42
CA ASP A 50 18.75 -5.65 -5.65
C ASP A 50 19.70 -6.34 -4.68
N THR A 51 20.48 -7.29 -5.18
CA THR A 51 21.44 -8.06 -4.38
C THR A 51 22.69 -7.24 -4.03
N VAL A 52 23.04 -6.22 -4.82
CA VAL A 52 24.23 -5.38 -4.61
C VAL A 52 24.03 -4.49 -3.39
N HIS A 53 22.83 -3.94 -3.24
CA HIS A 53 22.46 -3.04 -2.14
C HIS A 53 21.63 -3.74 -1.05
N ASN A 54 21.36 -5.04 -1.20
CA ASN A 54 20.52 -5.83 -0.29
C ASN A 54 19.15 -5.15 -0.05
N ILE A 55 18.44 -4.89 -1.15
CA ILE A 55 17.11 -4.26 -1.13
C ILE A 55 16.11 -5.28 -1.65
N THR A 56 15.05 -5.50 -0.89
CA THR A 56 13.90 -6.29 -1.36
C THR A 56 12.64 -5.44 -1.32
N LEU A 57 11.84 -5.53 -2.38
CA LEU A 57 10.52 -4.93 -2.49
C LEU A 57 9.54 -6.08 -2.71
N THR A 58 8.52 -6.20 -1.89
CA THR A 58 7.48 -7.22 -2.04
C THR A 58 6.13 -6.55 -2.14
N PHE A 59 5.38 -6.79 -3.22
CA PHE A 59 3.98 -6.39 -3.30
C PHE A 59 3.08 -7.62 -3.18
N ARG A 60 2.05 -7.50 -2.36
CA ARG A 60 0.88 -8.38 -2.39
C ARG A 60 -0.38 -7.56 -2.42
N HIS A 61 -1.31 -7.98 -3.28
CA HIS A 61 -2.65 -7.44 -3.27
C HIS A 61 -3.34 -7.79 -1.95
N HIS A 62 -4.10 -6.85 -1.38
CA HIS A 62 -4.92 -7.13 -0.20
C HIS A 62 -5.95 -8.23 -0.48
N ASP A 63 -6.39 -8.92 0.57
CA ASP A 63 -7.43 -9.96 0.51
C ASP A 63 -8.84 -9.38 0.24
N PHE A 64 -9.90 -10.09 0.61
CA PHE A 64 -11.27 -9.61 0.39
C PHE A 64 -11.51 -8.25 1.05
N PRO A 65 -12.22 -7.33 0.39
CA PRO A 65 -13.02 -7.52 -0.82
C PRO A 65 -12.17 -7.35 -2.08
N ILE A 66 -12.24 -8.31 -3.02
CA ILE A 66 -11.61 -8.15 -4.34
C ILE A 66 -12.70 -8.15 -5.40
N ARG A 67 -12.64 -7.16 -6.30
CA ARG A 67 -13.70 -6.87 -7.27
C ARG A 67 -13.47 -7.47 -8.66
N ASN A 68 -12.51 -8.39 -8.80
CA ASN A 68 -12.10 -8.94 -10.09
C ASN A 68 -12.15 -10.47 -10.09
N ASN A 69 -12.63 -11.05 -11.20
CA ASN A 69 -12.85 -12.49 -11.35
C ASN A 69 -11.58 -13.27 -11.76
N TRP A 70 -10.41 -12.62 -11.73
CA TRP A 70 -9.14 -13.21 -12.17
C TRP A 70 -8.34 -13.88 -11.04
N LEU A 71 -8.96 -14.01 -9.87
CA LEU A 71 -8.33 -14.49 -8.64
C LEU A 71 -8.62 -15.96 -8.38
N ASN A 72 -7.56 -16.73 -8.19
CA ASN A 72 -7.67 -18.04 -7.57
C ASN A 72 -7.68 -17.87 -6.04
N PHE A 73 -8.66 -18.45 -5.35
CA PHE A 73 -8.81 -18.32 -3.90
C PHE A 73 -7.54 -18.76 -3.14
N HIS A 74 -6.83 -19.77 -3.65
CA HIS A 74 -5.56 -20.25 -3.09
C HIS A 74 -4.44 -19.20 -3.05
N ASP A 75 -4.49 -18.20 -3.94
CA ASP A 75 -3.47 -17.16 -4.04
C ASP A 75 -3.76 -15.97 -3.10
N VAL A 76 -4.94 -15.94 -2.47
CA VAL A 76 -5.32 -14.89 -1.53
C VAL A 76 -4.59 -15.08 -0.20
N LYS A 77 -3.88 -14.04 0.22
CA LYS A 77 -3.24 -13.98 1.54
C LYS A 77 -3.81 -12.82 2.32
N PHE A 78 -4.27 -13.10 3.54
CA PHE A 78 -4.76 -12.07 4.45
C PHE A 78 -3.61 -11.17 4.88
N THR A 79 -3.78 -9.84 4.75
CA THR A 79 -2.75 -8.87 5.16
C THR A 79 -2.31 -9.08 6.60
N VAL A 80 -3.23 -9.40 7.51
CA VAL A 80 -2.93 -9.68 8.92
C VAL A 80 -1.91 -10.82 9.04
N ASN A 81 -2.11 -11.91 8.32
CA ASN A 81 -1.22 -13.07 8.36
C ASN A 81 0.15 -12.75 7.76
N GLU A 82 0.18 -11.98 6.66
CA GLU A 82 1.44 -11.54 6.06
C GLU A 82 2.22 -10.64 7.02
N LEU A 83 1.56 -9.67 7.67
CA LEU A 83 2.17 -8.83 8.70
C LEU A 83 2.68 -9.67 9.87
N ASP A 84 1.88 -10.60 10.39
CA ASP A 84 2.26 -11.50 11.48
C ASP A 84 3.41 -12.45 11.11
N GLY A 85 3.71 -12.66 9.82
CA GLY A 85 4.87 -13.43 9.36
C GLY A 85 6.18 -12.64 9.23
N LEU A 86 6.17 -11.31 9.33
CA LEU A 86 7.37 -10.49 9.10
C LEU A 86 8.36 -10.50 10.26
N PRO A 87 9.67 -10.30 10.01
CA PRO A 87 10.67 -10.34 11.09
C PRO A 87 10.59 -9.15 12.07
N GLY A 88 9.97 -8.03 11.69
CA GLY A 88 10.00 -6.79 12.48
C GLY A 88 11.32 -6.04 12.37
N GLY A 89 11.52 -5.00 13.18
CA GLY A 89 12.75 -4.19 13.16
C GLY A 89 12.79 -3.04 12.13
N PRO A 90 13.80 -2.16 12.23
CA PRO A 90 13.94 -0.94 11.41
C PRO A 90 14.33 -1.20 9.94
N SER A 91 14.78 -2.42 9.62
CA SER A 91 15.01 -2.86 8.23
C SER A 91 13.75 -3.41 7.56
N THR A 92 12.68 -3.68 8.32
CA THR A 92 11.39 -4.16 7.82
C THR A 92 10.45 -2.98 7.69
N VAL A 93 10.29 -2.47 6.47
CA VAL A 93 9.45 -1.32 6.17
C VAL A 93 8.13 -1.81 5.60
N VAL A 94 7.00 -1.35 6.14
CA VAL A 94 5.67 -1.74 5.63
C VAL A 94 4.98 -0.54 5.02
N VAL A 95 4.35 -0.74 3.86
CA VAL A 95 3.50 0.25 3.20
C VAL A 95 2.12 -0.35 2.95
N LEU A 96 1.08 0.36 3.39
CA LEU A 96 -0.31 -0.07 3.44
C LEU A 96 -1.20 0.83 2.57
N ASN A 97 -2.18 0.25 1.87
CA ASN A 97 -3.20 1.02 1.15
C ASN A 97 -4.46 0.18 0.90
N PHE A 98 -5.61 0.60 1.41
CA PHE A 98 -6.85 -0.17 1.35
C PHE A 98 -8.01 0.77 1.08
N TRP A 99 -8.39 0.99 -0.17
CA TRP A 99 -9.56 1.83 -0.44
C TRP A 99 -10.29 1.45 -1.73
N ALA A 100 -9.58 1.21 -2.84
CA ALA A 100 -10.20 1.14 -4.16
C ALA A 100 -11.29 0.06 -4.26
N HIS A 101 -11.07 -1.09 -3.60
CA HIS A 101 -12.02 -2.20 -3.59
C HIS A 101 -12.99 -2.18 -2.40
N PHE A 102 -12.71 -1.38 -1.37
CA PHE A 102 -13.56 -1.25 -0.19
C PHE A 102 -14.77 -0.34 -0.43
N THR A 103 -14.70 0.48 -1.47
CA THR A 103 -15.78 1.41 -1.90
C THR A 103 -17.17 0.78 -2.06
N THR A 104 -17.29 -0.52 -2.31
CA THR A 104 -18.59 -1.21 -2.44
C THR A 104 -19.05 -1.95 -1.18
N ASN A 105 -18.40 -1.71 -0.04
CA ASN A 105 -18.70 -2.36 1.24
C ASN A 105 -19.13 -1.29 2.24
N SER A 106 -19.66 -1.70 3.39
CA SER A 106 -20.04 -0.73 4.43
C SER A 106 -18.82 -0.13 5.12
N VAL A 107 -18.98 1.07 5.68
CA VAL A 107 -17.95 1.73 6.50
C VAL A 107 -17.58 0.86 7.71
N ASN A 108 -18.55 0.17 8.31
CA ASN A 108 -18.32 -0.75 9.42
C ASN A 108 -17.44 -1.94 9.02
N TYR A 109 -17.66 -2.50 7.82
CA TYR A 109 -16.80 -3.55 7.30
C TYR A 109 -15.37 -3.05 7.10
N PHE A 110 -15.21 -1.87 6.50
CA PHE A 110 -13.91 -1.23 6.35
C PHE A 110 -13.22 -0.97 7.69
N ALA A 111 -13.93 -0.39 8.66
CA ALA A 111 -13.44 -0.10 10.01
C ALA A 111 -12.98 -1.38 10.73
N SER A 112 -13.76 -2.47 10.65
CA SER A 112 -13.38 -3.77 11.20
C SER A 112 -12.07 -4.29 10.58
N ARG A 113 -11.93 -4.18 9.25
CA ARG A 113 -10.69 -4.58 8.56
C ARG A 113 -9.49 -3.75 8.96
N MET A 114 -9.65 -2.43 9.09
CA MET A 114 -8.58 -1.54 9.54
C MET A 114 -8.19 -1.82 10.99
N GLY A 115 -9.14 -2.13 11.87
CA GLY A 115 -8.87 -2.51 13.26
C GLY A 115 -8.00 -3.77 13.38
N HIS A 116 -8.30 -4.81 12.60
CA HIS A 116 -7.46 -6.03 12.59
C HIS A 116 -6.06 -5.77 12.04
N ILE A 117 -5.93 -4.94 10.99
CA ILE A 117 -4.63 -4.56 10.44
C ILE A 117 -3.83 -3.73 11.45
N GLN A 118 -4.46 -2.77 12.14
CA GLN A 118 -3.82 -1.99 13.19
C GLN A 118 -3.27 -2.90 14.30
N ALA A 119 -4.06 -3.87 14.76
CA ALA A 119 -3.59 -4.83 15.76
C ALA A 119 -2.38 -5.64 15.28
N ALA A 120 -2.35 -6.02 14.00
CA ALA A 120 -1.21 -6.72 13.38
C ALA A 120 0.03 -5.82 13.26
N VAL A 121 -0.15 -4.55 12.90
CA VAL A 121 0.93 -3.55 12.89
C VAL A 121 1.50 -3.37 14.29
N ARG A 122 0.67 -3.36 15.34
CA ARG A 122 1.15 -3.27 16.73
C ARG A 122 2.02 -4.47 17.09
N ARG A 123 1.59 -5.68 16.74
CA ARG A 123 2.41 -6.90 16.94
C ARG A 123 3.70 -6.86 16.14
N LEU A 124 3.68 -6.32 14.91
CA LEU A 124 4.88 -6.10 14.11
C LEU A 124 5.87 -5.15 14.79
N GLN A 125 5.40 -4.01 15.29
CA GLN A 125 6.26 -3.00 15.91
C GLN A 125 6.85 -3.45 17.26
N LEU A 126 6.22 -4.42 17.92
CA LEU A 126 6.75 -5.06 19.12
C LEU A 126 7.79 -6.15 18.81
N ARG A 127 8.04 -6.47 17.53
CA ARG A 127 9.06 -7.45 17.12
C ARG A 127 10.39 -6.77 16.84
N GLY A 128 11.42 -7.24 17.52
CA GLY A 128 12.79 -6.77 17.38
C GLY A 128 13.15 -5.64 18.34
N PRO A 129 14.41 -5.17 18.30
CA PRO A 129 14.93 -4.18 19.23
C PRO A 129 14.40 -2.76 19.01
N SER A 130 13.74 -2.50 17.88
CA SER A 130 13.15 -1.20 17.54
C SER A 130 11.97 -1.42 16.59
N PRO A 131 10.95 -0.55 16.64
CA PRO A 131 9.74 -0.73 15.87
C PRO A 131 9.99 -0.63 14.35
N SER A 132 9.26 -1.44 13.59
CA SER A 132 9.20 -1.31 12.13
C SER A 132 8.51 -0.01 11.72
N PRO A 133 9.10 0.76 10.77
CA PRO A 133 8.41 1.91 10.20
C PRO A 133 7.26 1.43 9.31
N VAL A 134 6.08 2.02 9.52
CA VAL A 134 4.88 1.70 8.75
C VAL A 134 4.34 2.96 8.09
N PHE A 135 4.03 2.85 6.80
CA PHE A 135 3.47 3.94 6.02
C PHE A 135 2.08 3.56 5.54
N PHE A 136 1.13 4.48 5.62
CA PHE A 136 -0.19 4.32 5.05
C PHE A 136 -0.37 5.32 3.92
N LYS A 137 -0.54 4.84 2.69
CA LYS A 137 -0.93 5.70 1.58
C LYS A 137 -2.43 5.99 1.69
N SER A 138 -2.83 7.26 1.75
CA SER A 138 -4.26 7.64 1.69
C SER A 138 -4.87 7.30 0.32
N ALA A 139 -6.18 7.47 0.20
CA ALA A 139 -6.86 7.25 -1.06
C ALA A 139 -6.45 8.27 -2.14
N ASN A 140 -6.63 7.91 -3.42
CA ASN A 140 -6.56 8.86 -4.52
C ASN A 140 -7.96 9.38 -4.85
N THR A 141 -8.06 10.54 -5.47
CA THR A 141 -9.30 10.95 -6.14
C THR A 141 -9.59 10.06 -7.34
N ARG A 142 -10.87 9.88 -7.65
CA ARG A 142 -11.32 9.06 -8.76
C ARG A 142 -12.22 9.88 -9.67
N ALA A 143 -11.89 9.97 -10.96
CA ALA A 143 -12.91 10.37 -11.93
C ALA A 143 -13.97 9.27 -11.98
N ASP A 144 -15.21 9.69 -11.75
CA ASP A 144 -16.43 9.22 -12.42
C ASP A 144 -17.60 8.97 -11.46
N GLY A 145 -18.50 9.96 -11.38
CA GLY A 145 -19.82 9.83 -10.73
C GLY A 145 -20.81 8.96 -11.51
N SER A 146 -20.48 8.48 -12.72
CA SER A 146 -21.39 7.65 -13.54
C SER A 146 -21.50 6.20 -13.06
N LYS A 147 -20.69 5.77 -12.07
CA LYS A 147 -20.71 4.40 -11.53
C LYS A 147 -21.42 4.26 -10.18
N GLY A 148 -22.16 5.28 -9.75
CA GLY A 148 -23.02 5.27 -8.56
C GLY A 148 -22.37 5.82 -7.28
N LEU A 149 -23.21 6.10 -6.27
CA LEU A 149 -22.85 6.79 -5.01
C LEU A 149 -21.69 6.11 -4.25
N PHE A 150 -21.61 4.78 -4.28
CA PHE A 150 -20.57 3.98 -3.63
C PHE A 150 -19.16 4.18 -4.23
N LEU A 151 -19.04 4.80 -5.41
CA LEU A 151 -17.77 5.12 -6.04
C LEU A 151 -17.48 6.62 -6.07
N ALA A 152 -18.29 7.41 -5.36
CA ALA A 152 -18.09 8.84 -5.21
C ALA A 152 -16.89 9.14 -4.30
N ASP A 153 -16.16 10.20 -4.64
CA ASP A 153 -15.03 10.69 -3.84
C ASP A 153 -15.42 11.01 -2.39
N ALA A 154 -16.67 11.43 -2.13
CA ALA A 154 -17.16 11.65 -0.77
C ALA A 154 -17.12 10.38 0.09
N TYR A 155 -17.50 9.22 -0.48
CA TYR A 155 -17.45 7.94 0.22
C TYR A 155 -16.03 7.46 0.42
N VAL A 156 -15.17 7.65 -0.59
CA VAL A 156 -13.73 7.35 -0.49
C VAL A 156 -13.09 8.18 0.62
N HIS A 157 -13.43 9.47 0.70
CA HIS A 157 -12.94 10.37 1.74
C HIS A 157 -13.45 9.96 3.14
N GLU A 158 -14.66 9.40 3.25
CA GLU A 158 -15.14 8.80 4.49
C GLU A 158 -14.28 7.60 4.92
N LEU A 159 -13.94 6.68 4.00
CA LEU A 159 -13.02 5.58 4.28
C LEU A 159 -11.64 6.11 4.72
N ASP A 160 -11.12 7.14 4.05
CA ASP A 160 -9.84 7.74 4.42
C ASP A 160 -9.85 8.31 5.85
N ARG A 161 -10.93 9.02 6.22
CA ARG A 161 -11.12 9.53 7.59
C ARG A 161 -11.15 8.40 8.62
N VAL A 162 -11.86 7.31 8.33
CA VAL A 162 -11.92 6.14 9.23
C VAL A 162 -10.54 5.51 9.41
N MET A 163 -9.77 5.36 8.33
CA MET A 163 -8.39 4.88 8.43
C MET A 163 -7.55 5.81 9.32
N ARG A 164 -7.60 7.13 9.09
CA ARG A 164 -6.87 8.10 9.93
C ARG A 164 -7.26 8.00 11.40
N THR A 165 -8.55 7.86 11.71
CA THR A 165 -9.02 7.70 13.09
C THR A 165 -8.47 6.44 13.74
N ILE A 166 -8.50 5.30 13.04
CA ILE A 166 -8.07 4.00 13.60
C ILE A 166 -6.56 3.94 13.85
N PHE A 167 -5.77 4.60 12.99
CA PHE A 167 -4.31 4.66 13.11
C PHE A 167 -3.81 5.90 13.88
N SER A 168 -4.72 6.78 14.32
CA SER A 168 -4.38 7.98 15.07
C SER A 168 -3.65 7.62 16.37
N GLY A 169 -2.55 8.35 16.65
CA GLY A 169 -1.73 8.14 17.85
C GLY A 169 -0.91 6.84 17.84
N MET A 170 -0.96 6.04 16.77
CA MET A 170 -0.13 4.85 16.67
C MET A 170 1.33 5.25 16.40
N PRO A 171 2.29 4.81 17.23
CA PRO A 171 3.69 5.20 17.06
C PRO A 171 4.27 4.58 15.79
N ASN A 172 5.22 5.26 15.15
CA ASN A 172 5.92 4.79 13.94
C ASN A 172 4.99 4.42 12.76
N VAL A 173 3.82 5.05 12.71
CA VAL A 173 2.93 5.03 11.56
C VAL A 173 2.89 6.42 10.96
N THR A 174 3.18 6.52 9.66
CA THR A 174 3.13 7.79 8.91
C THR A 174 2.12 7.66 7.78
N ILE A 175 1.20 8.62 7.69
CA ILE A 175 0.25 8.68 6.57
C ILE A 175 0.87 9.53 5.46
N ILE A 176 1.05 8.93 4.27
CA ILE A 176 1.44 9.64 3.06
C ILE A 176 0.17 10.09 2.36
N ASP A 177 -0.09 11.38 2.44
CA ASP A 177 -1.34 11.95 1.94
C ASP A 177 -1.33 12.16 0.42
N ALA A 178 -1.90 11.20 -0.32
CA ALA A 178 -2.11 11.27 -1.76
C ALA A 178 -3.39 12.03 -2.17
N TRP A 179 -4.31 12.30 -1.23
CA TRP A 179 -5.63 12.85 -1.55
C TRP A 179 -5.51 14.25 -2.16
N ASP A 180 -4.89 15.19 -1.45
CA ASP A 180 -4.74 16.57 -1.91
C ASP A 180 -3.90 16.67 -3.20
N MET A 181 -2.88 15.82 -3.32
CA MET A 181 -2.06 15.72 -4.53
C MET A 181 -2.90 15.32 -5.74
N THR A 182 -3.75 14.30 -5.60
CA THR A 182 -4.57 13.79 -6.71
C THR A 182 -5.79 14.67 -6.99
N LEU A 183 -6.31 15.37 -5.98
CA LEU A 183 -7.37 16.37 -6.12
C LEU A 183 -6.91 17.58 -6.94
N SER A 184 -5.71 18.08 -6.68
CA SER A 184 -5.23 19.35 -7.26
C SER A 184 -4.46 19.17 -8.57
N HIS A 185 -4.16 17.94 -8.98
CA HIS A 185 -3.29 17.70 -10.13
C HIS A 185 -4.03 17.90 -11.47
N ARG A 186 -3.39 18.62 -12.39
CA ARG A 186 -3.91 18.94 -13.75
C ARG A 186 -4.30 17.73 -14.61
N SER A 187 -3.90 16.51 -14.24
CA SER A 187 -4.31 15.29 -14.95
C SER A 187 -5.75 14.89 -14.69
N GLY A 188 -6.46 15.64 -13.83
CA GLY A 188 -7.80 15.32 -13.37
C GLY A 188 -7.82 14.15 -12.39
N TYR A 189 -9.03 13.83 -11.91
CA TYR A 189 -9.24 12.78 -10.92
C TYR A 189 -9.02 11.42 -11.56
N ARG A 190 -8.17 10.58 -10.98
CA ARG A 190 -7.80 9.30 -11.58
C ARG A 190 -7.50 8.29 -10.49
N LEU A 191 -8.28 7.20 -10.49
CA LEU A 191 -8.06 6.04 -9.61
C LEU A 191 -6.58 5.62 -9.61
N HIS A 192 -6.00 5.52 -10.81
CA HIS A 192 -4.58 5.30 -11.05
C HIS A 192 -3.92 6.62 -11.50
N PRO A 193 -3.21 7.32 -10.60
CA PRO A 193 -2.54 8.57 -10.94
C PRO A 193 -1.47 8.37 -12.01
N VAL A 194 -1.17 9.47 -12.71
CA VAL A 194 -0.09 9.49 -13.70
C VAL A 194 1.29 9.33 -13.03
N ARG A 195 2.27 8.87 -13.79
CA ARG A 195 3.64 8.61 -13.27
C ARG A 195 4.29 9.81 -12.56
N SER A 196 3.95 11.05 -12.94
CA SER A 196 4.45 12.25 -12.24
C SER A 196 3.89 12.37 -10.82
N VAL A 197 2.62 12.02 -10.58
CA VAL A 197 2.03 12.02 -9.24
C VAL A 197 2.63 10.90 -8.39
N VAL A 198 2.74 9.68 -8.96
CA VAL A 198 3.39 8.54 -8.29
C VAL A 198 4.83 8.86 -7.89
N ARG A 199 5.55 9.64 -8.70
CA ARG A 199 6.91 10.11 -8.35
C ARG A 199 6.89 10.97 -7.08
N GLU A 200 5.97 11.92 -6.96
CA GLU A 200 5.89 12.80 -5.78
C GLU A 200 5.43 12.03 -4.53
N GLU A 201 4.47 11.11 -4.69
CA GLU A 201 4.08 10.14 -3.65
C GLU A 201 5.28 9.35 -3.11
N ILE A 202 6.11 8.81 -4.01
CA ILE A 202 7.34 8.09 -3.63
C ILE A 202 8.37 9.02 -2.98
N LYS A 203 8.53 10.25 -3.44
CA LYS A 203 9.43 11.21 -2.80
C LYS A 203 9.01 11.49 -1.36
N MET A 204 7.71 11.64 -1.08
CA MET A 204 7.22 11.80 0.28
C MET A 204 7.55 10.58 1.14
N LEU A 205 7.27 9.36 0.64
CA LEU A 205 7.64 8.12 1.33
C LEU A 205 9.13 8.10 1.69
N LEU A 206 10.00 8.39 0.72
CA LEU A 206 11.45 8.36 0.94
C LEU A 206 11.90 9.48 1.90
N ASN A 207 11.30 10.66 1.86
CA ASN A 207 11.64 11.75 2.78
C ASN A 207 11.37 11.38 4.26
N PHE A 208 10.28 10.65 4.54
CA PHE A 208 10.00 10.21 5.91
C PHE A 208 10.81 8.98 6.34
N LEU A 209 11.31 8.19 5.38
CA LEU A 209 12.01 6.94 5.66
C LEU A 209 13.53 7.10 5.87
N CYS A 210 14.16 8.18 5.39
CA CYS A 210 15.61 8.20 5.08
C CYS A 210 16.55 9.01 6.00
#